data_AF-A0A534S9C5-F1
#
_entry.id   AF-A0A534S9C5-F1
#
_cell.length_a   1.000
_cell.length_b   1.000
_cell.length_c   1.000
_cell.angle_alpha   90.00
_cell.angle_beta   90.00
_cell.angle_gamma   90.00
#
_symmetry.space_group_name_H-M   'P 1'
#
loop_
_entity.id
_entity.type
_entity.pdbx_description
1 polymer ?
#
loop_
_entity_poly.entity_id
_entity_poly.type
_entity_poly.pdbx_seq_one_letter_code
_entity_poly.pdbx_strand_id
1 'polypeptide(L)'
;MTPWIKVAHLLGLILWMGGFLVLTQILRRHLEEATQVQQHLVSIEQQIAQTVNIGAGLTLVTGILLILQSPAAYLTAGWFHAKLLLVLGLFILHGRTLRKMRMIRQNPSQVNAGEFGMLHGLGALLLTVALILVLVKPF
;
A
#
# COMPACT_ATOMS: atom_id res chain seq x y z
N MET A 1 -7.12 25.60 -3.40
CA MET A 1 -6.89 24.15 -3.55
C MET A 1 -6.88 23.83 -5.03
N THR A 2 -5.82 23.23 -5.57
CA THR A 2 -5.84 22.74 -6.95
C THR A 2 -6.54 21.38 -6.98
N PRO A 3 -7.80 21.28 -7.46
CA PRO A 3 -8.57 20.03 -7.43
C PRO A 3 -7.81 18.86 -8.07
N TRP A 4 -6.99 19.16 -9.06
CA TRP A 4 -6.09 18.22 -9.73
C TRP A 4 -5.11 17.48 -8.80
N ILE A 5 -4.57 18.13 -7.77
CA ILE A 5 -3.63 17.44 -6.85
C ILE A 5 -4.40 16.44 -5.99
N LYS A 6 -5.63 16.75 -5.58
CA LYS A 6 -6.49 15.80 -4.86
C LYS A 6 -6.85 14.59 -5.73
N VAL A 7 -7.17 14.84 -7.01
CA VAL A 7 -7.44 13.77 -7.97
C VAL A 7 -6.21 12.88 -8.12
N ALA A 8 -5.03 13.46 -8.33
CA ALA A 8 -3.78 12.70 -8.42
C ALA A 8 -3.46 11.93 -7.13
N HIS A 9 -3.72 12.50 -5.95
CA HIS A 9 -3.54 11.85 -4.66
C HIS A 9 -4.46 10.63 -4.50
N LEU A 10 -5.74 10.76 -4.84
CA LEU A 10 -6.70 9.67 -4.77
C LEU A 10 -6.39 8.58 -5.80
N LEU A 11 -5.99 8.95 -7.02
CA LEU A 11 -5.52 8.00 -8.03
C LEU A 11 -4.31 7.22 -7.53
N GLY A 12 -3.32 7.90 -6.95
CA GLY A 12 -2.17 7.26 -6.32
C GLY A 12 -2.60 6.27 -5.25
N LEU A 13 -3.52 6.67 -4.36
CA LEU A 13 -4.00 5.84 -3.26
C LEU A 13 -4.68 4.56 -3.78
N ILE A 14 -5.50 4.68 -4.84
CA ILE A 14 -6.20 3.55 -5.47
C ILE A 14 -5.18 2.58 -6.10
N LEU A 15 -4.24 3.09 -6.88
CA LEU A 15 -3.19 2.27 -7.51
C LEU A 15 -2.31 1.58 -6.46
N TRP A 16 -1.98 2.29 -5.39
CA TRP A 16 -1.18 1.77 -4.30
C TRP A 16 -1.94 0.67 -3.54
N MET A 17 -3.09 1.00 -2.97
CA MET A 17 -3.77 0.10 -2.03
C MET A 17 -4.55 -1.00 -2.72
N GLY A 18 -5.19 -0.71 -3.85
CA GLY A 18 -5.80 -1.74 -4.69
C GLY A 18 -4.74 -2.73 -5.17
N GLY A 19 -3.61 -2.22 -5.68
CA GLY A 19 -2.49 -3.05 -6.09
C GLY A 19 -1.89 -3.87 -4.94
N PHE A 20 -1.73 -3.28 -3.75
CA PHE A 20 -1.16 -3.97 -2.58
C PHE A 20 -2.01 -5.17 -2.13
N LEU A 21 -3.32 -4.99 -2.08
CA LEU A 21 -4.25 -6.05 -1.68
C LEU A 21 -4.28 -7.19 -2.71
N VAL A 22 -4.23 -6.85 -4.01
CA VAL A 22 -4.12 -7.85 -5.08
C VAL A 22 -2.77 -8.57 -5.03
N LEU A 23 -1.67 -7.83 -4.83
CA LEU A 23 -0.31 -8.39 -4.77
C LEU A 23 -0.18 -9.40 -3.63
N THR A 24 -0.65 -9.05 -2.42
CA THR A 24 -0.62 -9.96 -1.27
C THR A 24 -1.42 -11.25 -1.53
N GLN A 25 -2.59 -11.13 -2.18
CA GLN A 25 -3.41 -12.29 -2.55
C GLN A 25 -2.72 -13.19 -3.58
N ILE A 26 -2.06 -12.61 -4.59
CA ILE A 26 -1.34 -13.36 -5.62
C ILE A 26 -0.10 -14.05 -5.01
N LEU A 27 0.66 -13.36 -4.17
CA LEU A 27 1.84 -13.93 -3.51
C LEU A 27 1.47 -15.09 -2.57
N ARG A 28 0.31 -15.01 -1.92
CA ARG A 28 -0.23 -16.14 -1.15
C ARG A 28 -0.49 -17.34 -2.06
N ARG A 29 -1.17 -17.13 -3.19
CA ARG A 29 -1.46 -18.18 -4.17
C ARG A 29 -0.20 -18.78 -4.78
N HIS A 30 0.83 -17.98 -5.05
CA HIS A 30 2.11 -18.47 -5.55
C HIS A 30 2.67 -19.61 -4.68
N LEU A 31 2.61 -19.46 -3.36
CA LEU A 31 3.11 -20.46 -2.42
C LEU A 31 2.22 -21.69 -2.28
N GLU A 32 0.95 -21.60 -2.68
CA GLU A 32 -0.04 -22.69 -2.59
C GLU A 32 -0.14 -23.49 -3.90
N GLU A 33 0.25 -22.91 -5.04
CA GLU A 33 0.10 -23.47 -6.39
C GLU A 33 1.29 -24.33 -6.86
N ALA A 34 1.02 -25.21 -7.84
CA ALA A 34 2.05 -26.07 -8.46
C ALA A 34 3.05 -25.28 -9.32
N THR A 35 4.27 -25.80 -9.44
CA THR A 35 5.44 -25.12 -10.04
C THR A 35 5.23 -24.59 -11.46
N GLN A 36 4.40 -25.26 -12.28
CA GLN A 36 4.10 -24.81 -13.65
C GLN A 36 3.34 -23.48 -13.69
N VAL A 37 2.46 -23.22 -12.72
CA VAL A 37 1.65 -21.99 -12.63
C VAL A 37 2.48 -20.84 -12.05
N GLN A 38 3.45 -21.15 -11.17
CA GLN A 38 4.30 -20.16 -10.49
C GLN A 38 5.06 -19.25 -11.47
N GLN A 39 5.57 -19.80 -12.58
CA GLN A 39 6.32 -19.02 -13.57
C GLN A 39 5.47 -17.91 -14.23
N HIS A 40 4.17 -18.15 -14.43
CA HIS A 40 3.25 -17.13 -14.96
C HIS A 40 2.90 -16.09 -13.90
N LEU A 41 2.78 -16.49 -12.63
CA LEU A 41 2.49 -15.57 -11.52
C LEU A 41 3.63 -14.56 -11.30
N VAL A 42 4.88 -14.99 -11.49
CA VAL A 42 6.09 -14.16 -11.34
C VAL A 42 6.04 -12.88 -12.19
N SER A 43 5.55 -12.94 -13.44
CA SER A 43 5.49 -11.76 -14.31
C SER A 43 4.37 -10.81 -13.88
N ILE A 44 3.22 -11.36 -13.50
CA ILE A 44 2.06 -10.61 -13.01
C ILE A 44 2.40 -9.89 -11.70
N GLU A 45 3.07 -10.57 -10.75
CA GLU A 45 3.52 -9.98 -9.50
C GLU A 45 4.44 -8.78 -9.71
N GLN A 46 5.36 -8.86 -10.68
CA GLN A 46 6.26 -7.75 -11.00
C GLN A 46 5.52 -6.55 -11.57
N GLN A 47 4.59 -6.77 -12.50
CA GLN A 47 3.78 -5.71 -13.07
C GLN A 47 2.94 -5.01 -11.99
N ILE A 48 2.28 -5.79 -11.14
CA ILE A 48 1.49 -5.24 -10.03
C ILE A 48 2.39 -4.50 -9.05
N ALA A 49 3.53 -5.07 -8.65
CA ALA A 49 4.48 -4.41 -7.75
C ALA A 49 4.98 -3.07 -8.31
N GLN A 50 5.20 -2.96 -9.62
CA GLN A 50 5.55 -1.70 -10.28
C GLN A 50 4.40 -0.68 -10.17
N THR A 51 3.16 -1.08 -10.49
CA THR A 51 1.98 -0.21 -10.33
C THR A 51 1.80 0.25 -8.89
N VAL A 52 2.00 -0.64 -7.92
CA VAL A 52 1.91 -0.34 -6.48
C VAL A 52 2.96 0.71 -6.10
N ASN A 53 4.21 0.55 -6.55
CA ASN A 53 5.29 1.50 -6.29
C ASN A 53 5.02 2.89 -6.88
N ILE A 54 4.51 2.94 -8.11
CA ILE A 54 4.13 4.18 -8.78
C ILE A 54 2.98 4.86 -8.00
N GLY A 55 1.96 4.09 -7.61
CA GLY A 55 0.84 4.58 -6.80
C GLY A 55 1.30 5.13 -5.45
N ALA A 56 2.19 4.42 -4.76
CA ALA A 56 2.73 4.84 -3.47
C ALA A 56 3.51 6.16 -3.59
N GLY A 57 4.39 6.27 -4.61
CA GLY A 57 5.13 7.49 -4.90
C GLY A 57 4.21 8.66 -5.25
N LEU A 58 3.21 8.43 -6.10
CA LEU A 58 2.23 9.45 -6.48
C LEU A 58 1.44 9.94 -5.26
N THR A 59 0.97 9.03 -4.40
CA THR A 59 0.25 9.35 -3.16
C THR A 59 1.11 10.19 -2.22
N LEU A 60 2.38 9.82 -2.05
CA LEU A 60 3.30 10.51 -1.15
C LEU A 60 3.60 11.93 -1.65
N VAL A 61 4.01 12.07 -2.91
CA VAL A 61 4.38 13.37 -3.50
C VAL A 61 3.18 14.32 -3.49
N THR A 62 2.02 13.86 -3.95
CA THR A 62 0.80 14.68 -3.94
C THR A 62 0.30 14.97 -2.53
N GLY A 63 0.48 14.04 -1.58
CA GLY A 63 0.17 14.25 -0.17
C GLY A 63 1.02 15.36 0.43
N ILE A 64 2.34 15.36 0.17
CA ILE A 64 3.26 16.43 0.58
C ILE A 64 2.83 17.76 -0.05
N LEU A 65 2.54 17.79 -1.35
CA LEU A 65 2.08 19.01 -2.03
C LEU A 65 0.78 19.57 -1.42
N LEU A 66 -0.17 18.71 -1.02
CA LEU A 66 -1.39 19.14 -0.34
C LEU A 66 -1.11 19.76 1.04
N ILE A 67 -0.16 19.22 1.78
CA ILE A 67 0.25 19.75 3.10
C ILE A 67 0.87 21.13 2.92
N LEU A 68 1.78 21.28 1.95
CA LEU A 68 2.48 22.54 1.68
C LEU A 68 1.53 23.68 1.25
N GLN A 69 0.37 23.37 0.66
CA GLN A 69 -0.63 24.38 0.31
C GLN A 69 -1.35 24.99 1.52
N SER A 70 -1.44 24.27 2.64
CA SER A 70 -2.12 24.78 3.84
C SER A 70 -1.50 24.20 5.13
N PRO A 71 -0.22 24.50 5.42
CA PRO A 71 0.50 23.85 6.51
C PRO A 71 -0.17 24.08 7.87
N ALA A 72 -0.59 25.31 8.13
CA ALA A 72 -1.25 25.68 9.39
C ALA A 72 -2.57 24.93 9.64
N ALA A 73 -3.31 24.58 8.59
CA ALA A 73 -4.59 23.87 8.70
C ALA A 73 -4.41 22.37 8.95
N TYR A 74 -3.33 21.76 8.45
CA TYR A 74 -3.06 20.33 8.63
C TYR A 74 -2.21 20.04 9.87
N LEU A 75 -1.22 20.88 10.18
CA LEU A 75 -0.31 20.69 11.32
C LEU A 75 -0.93 21.00 12.68
N THR A 76 -2.13 21.59 12.72
CA THR A 76 -2.89 21.78 13.96
C THR A 76 -3.99 20.73 14.14
N ALA A 77 -4.26 19.94 13.10
CA ALA A 77 -5.30 18.91 13.12
C ALA A 77 -4.75 17.61 13.71
N GLY A 78 -5.35 17.13 14.80
CA GLY A 78 -4.91 15.87 15.42
C GLY A 78 -5.12 14.67 14.51
N TRP A 79 -6.28 14.58 13.83
CA TRP A 79 -6.58 13.48 12.89
C TRP A 79 -5.52 13.32 11.79
N PHE A 80 -4.87 14.42 11.41
CA PHE A 80 -3.87 14.43 10.35
C PHE A 80 -2.57 13.75 10.81
N HIS A 81 -2.12 13.98 12.05
CA HIS A 81 -0.95 13.29 12.61
C HIS A 81 -1.19 11.79 12.76
N ALA A 82 -2.38 11.41 13.24
CA ALA A 82 -2.79 10.02 13.31
C ALA A 82 -2.78 9.37 11.91
N LYS A 83 -3.29 10.06 10.89
CA LYS A 83 -3.26 9.59 9.50
C LYS A 83 -1.83 9.40 8.99
N LEU A 84 -0.91 10.33 9.27
CA LEU A 84 0.49 10.21 8.85
C LEU A 84 1.17 8.98 9.47
N LEU A 85 0.89 8.69 10.74
CA LEU A 85 1.40 7.48 11.40
C LEU A 85 0.90 6.20 10.70
N LEU A 86 -0.37 6.16 10.30
CA LEU A 86 -0.91 5.03 9.54
C LEU A 86 -0.28 4.90 8.15
N VAL A 87 -0.06 6.03 7.45
CA VAL A 87 0.62 6.02 6.15
C VAL A 87 2.06 5.50 6.27
N LEU A 88 2.78 5.88 7.34
CA LEU A 88 4.10 5.33 7.64
C LEU A 88 4.02 3.80 7.84
N GLY A 89 3.03 3.32 8.60
CA GLY A 89 2.76 1.90 8.77
C GLY A 89 2.49 1.17 7.45
N LEU A 90 1.71 1.77 6.55
CA LEU A 90 1.46 1.24 5.21
C LEU A 90 2.74 1.15 4.38
N PHE A 91 3.64 2.14 4.45
CA PHE A 91 4.94 2.07 3.78
C PHE A 91 5.83 0.93 4.33
N ILE A 92 5.81 0.71 5.65
CA ILE A 92 6.52 -0.41 6.27
C ILE A 92 5.97 -1.74 5.77
N LEU A 93 4.64 -1.91 5.76
CA LEU A 93 4.00 -3.13 5.25
C LEU A 93 4.32 -3.34 3.76
N HIS A 94 4.22 -2.29 2.95
CA HIS A 94 4.56 -2.31 1.52
C HIS A 94 5.99 -2.79 1.28
N GLY A 95 6.97 -2.20 1.98
CA GLY A 95 8.36 -2.62 1.92
C GLY A 95 8.57 -4.08 2.35
N ARG A 96 7.85 -4.52 3.39
CA ARG A 96 7.89 -5.92 3.86
C ARG A 96 7.35 -6.89 2.81
N THR A 97 6.24 -6.56 2.15
CA THR A 97 5.66 -7.36 1.06
C THR A 97 6.63 -7.49 -0.10
N LEU A 98 7.24 -6.39 -0.55
CA LEU A 98 8.23 -6.43 -1.65
C LEU A 98 9.50 -7.20 -1.30
N ARG A 99 9.94 -7.16 -0.04
CA ARG A 99 11.06 -7.97 0.43
C ARG A 99 10.70 -9.46 0.37
N LYS A 100 9.52 -9.85 0.87
CA LYS A 100 9.05 -11.23 0.85
C LYS A 100 8.82 -11.75 -0.57
N MET A 101 8.29 -10.92 -1.48
CA MET A 101 8.18 -11.25 -2.89
C MET A 101 9.53 -11.65 -3.51
N ARG A 102 10.62 -10.94 -3.17
CA ARG A 102 11.97 -11.31 -3.60
C ARG A 102 12.45 -12.61 -2.95
N MET A 103 12.16 -12.79 -1.66
CA MET A 103 12.53 -14.00 -0.92
C MET A 103 11.86 -15.27 -1.47
N ILE A 104 10.60 -15.19 -1.94
CA ILE A 104 9.91 -16.33 -2.58
C ILE A 104 10.77 -16.90 -3.73
N ARG A 105 11.44 -16.05 -4.49
CA ARG A 105 12.27 -16.46 -5.64
C ARG A 105 13.64 -16.99 -5.25
N GLN A 106 14.19 -16.51 -4.13
CA GLN A 106 15.55 -16.85 -3.69
C GLN A 106 15.55 -18.07 -2.78
N ASN A 107 14.62 -18.14 -1.83
CA ASN A 107 14.51 -19.17 -0.80
C ASN A 107 13.03 -19.40 -0.45
N PRO A 108 12.25 -20.07 -1.32
CA PRO A 108 10.81 -20.24 -1.12
C PRO A 108 10.44 -20.96 0.18
N SER A 109 11.30 -21.88 0.66
CA SER A 109 11.09 -22.62 1.92
C SER A 109 11.11 -21.75 3.17
N GLN A 110 11.60 -20.51 3.09
CA GLN A 110 11.64 -19.56 4.21
C GLN A 110 10.43 -18.61 4.27
N VAL A 111 9.49 -18.72 3.32
CA VAL A 111 8.33 -17.83 3.24
C VAL A 111 7.05 -18.62 3.50
N ASN A 112 6.23 -18.16 4.44
CA ASN A 112 4.98 -18.80 4.79
C ASN A 112 3.79 -18.08 4.12
N ALA A 113 2.92 -18.84 3.45
CA ALA A 113 1.70 -18.34 2.80
C ALA A 113 0.78 -17.57 3.77
N GLY A 114 0.69 -18.02 5.04
CA GLY A 114 -0.12 -17.37 6.07
C GLY A 114 0.29 -15.92 6.37
N GLU A 115 1.56 -15.58 6.18
CA GLU A 115 2.04 -14.20 6.40
C GLU A 115 1.42 -13.23 5.40
N PHE A 116 1.14 -13.65 4.17
CA PHE A 116 0.49 -12.80 3.18
C PHE A 116 -0.98 -12.54 3.51
N GLY A 117 -1.68 -13.49 4.13
CA GLY A 117 -3.02 -13.28 4.69
C GLY A 117 -3.01 -12.22 5.80
N MET A 118 -2.02 -12.28 6.70
CA MET A 118 -1.83 -11.26 7.73
C MET A 118 -1.50 -9.87 7.13
N LEU A 119 -0.61 -9.82 6.14
CA LEU A 119 -0.26 -8.57 5.45
C LEU A 119 -1.48 -7.96 4.72
N HIS A 120 -2.30 -8.80 4.09
CA HIS A 120 -3.55 -8.38 3.45
C HIS A 120 -4.51 -7.77 4.46
N GLY A 121 -4.80 -8.49 5.55
CA GLY A 121 -5.71 -8.02 6.60
C GLY A 121 -5.24 -6.72 7.26
N LEU A 122 -3.94 -6.63 7.59
CA LEU A 122 -3.36 -5.41 8.16
C LEU A 122 -3.41 -4.23 7.17
N GLY A 123 -3.09 -4.46 5.90
CA GLY A 123 -3.17 -3.41 4.88
C GLY A 123 -4.59 -2.89 4.67
N ALA A 124 -5.57 -3.79 4.62
CA ALA A 124 -6.98 -3.44 4.52
C ALA A 124 -7.44 -2.64 5.75
N LEU A 125 -7.09 -3.09 6.96
CA LEU A 125 -7.43 -2.39 8.20
C LEU A 125 -6.84 -0.98 8.24
N LEU A 126 -5.54 -0.82 7.93
CA LEU A 126 -4.89 0.49 7.93
C LEU A 126 -5.52 1.44 6.90
N LEU A 127 -5.88 0.93 5.71
CA LEU A 127 -6.63 1.72 4.72
C LEU A 127 -7.98 2.17 5.26
N THR A 128 -8.76 1.26 5.85
CA THR A 128 -10.07 1.59 6.42
C THR A 128 -9.95 2.67 7.50
N VAL A 129 -9.02 2.53 8.45
CA VAL A 129 -8.82 3.53 9.50
C VAL A 129 -8.36 4.86 8.90
N ALA A 130 -7.47 4.85 7.90
CA ALA A 130 -7.03 6.08 7.22
C ALA A 130 -8.17 6.81 6.49
N LEU A 131 -9.11 6.07 5.90
CA LEU A 131 -10.32 6.63 5.29
C LEU A 131 -11.28 7.22 6.34
N ILE A 132 -11.48 6.52 7.45
CA ILE A 132 -12.30 7.03 8.57
C ILE A 132 -11.71 8.34 9.09
N LEU A 133 -10.40 8.40 9.33
CA LEU A 133 -9.74 9.62 9.82
C LEU A 133 -9.92 10.80 8.86
N VAL A 134 -9.80 10.59 7.54
CA VAL A 134 -9.89 11.69 6.56
C VAL A 134 -11.32 12.17 6.35
N LEU A 135 -12.32 11.28 6.45
CA LEU A 135 -13.72 11.60 6.19
C LEU A 135 -14.46 12.08 7.44
N VAL A 136 -14.27 11.40 8.58
CA VAL A 136 -14.95 11.70 9.83
C VAL A 136 -14.26 12.82 10.60
N LYS A 137 -12.92 12.93 10.50
CA LYS A 137 -12.10 13.93 11.22
C LYS A 137 -12.49 14.05 12.70
N PRO A 138 -12.34 12.97 13.48
CA PRO A 138 -12.91 12.89 14.83
C PRO A 138 -12.33 13.87 15.85
N PHE A 139 -11.17 14.49 15.59
CA PHE A 139 -10.47 15.43 16.47
C PHE A 139 -9.49 16.32 15.69
#